data_AF-D1A559-F1
#
_entry.id   AF-D1A559-F1
#
_cell.length_a   1.000
_cell.length_b   1.000
_cell.length_c   1.000
_cell.angle_alpha   90.00
_cell.angle_beta   90.00
_cell.angle_gamma   90.00
#
_symmetry.space_group_name_H-M   'P 1'
#
loop_
_entity.id
_entity.type
_entity.pdbx_description
1 polymer ?
#
loop_
_entity_poly.entity_id
_entity_poly.type
_entity_poly.pdbx_seq_one_letter_code
_entity_poly.pdbx_strand_id
1 'polypeptide(L)'
;MHRSGKSQGYPAPHPDPKVDAFRPYIEKAVTALKEAGLTVIESWMDPCDPIDATIRLGGWALVWDEWDGWRLGVFVSGRQGVRTVLHDTVRFEGGPRLAVVELAQRVRDFTRGSVEQITGAALAEAAVR
;
A
#
# COMPACT_ATOMS: atom_id res chain seq x y z
N MET A 1 -19.11 17.83 -20.41
CA MET A 1 -18.72 16.46 -19.96
C MET A 1 -17.84 16.60 -18.73
N HIS A 2 -18.38 16.32 -17.55
CA HIS A 2 -17.68 16.50 -16.28
C HIS A 2 -16.61 15.43 -16.15
N ARG A 3 -15.33 15.82 -16.26
CA ARG A 3 -14.25 15.01 -15.68
C ARG A 3 -14.39 15.13 -14.17
N SER A 4 -15.13 14.21 -13.53
CA SER A 4 -14.91 13.93 -12.10
C SER A 4 -13.44 13.58 -11.98
N GLY A 5 -12.64 14.52 -11.50
CA GLY A 5 -11.24 14.32 -11.22
C GLY A 5 -11.15 13.22 -10.17
N LYS A 6 -10.98 11.97 -10.61
CA LYS A 6 -10.53 10.90 -9.72
C LYS A 6 -9.22 11.42 -9.13
N SER A 7 -9.23 11.70 -7.84
CA SER A 7 -8.05 12.07 -7.07
C SER A 7 -7.05 10.93 -7.24
N GLN A 8 -6.11 11.08 -8.19
CA GLN A 8 -5.31 9.96 -8.69
C GLN A 8 -4.65 9.23 -7.52
N GLY A 9 -5.05 8.00 -7.25
CA GLY A 9 -4.47 7.16 -6.20
C GLY A 9 -4.97 7.36 -4.77
N TYR A 10 -5.92 8.25 -4.48
CA TYR A 10 -6.50 8.43 -3.13
C TYR A 10 -7.79 7.61 -2.94
N PRO A 11 -8.08 7.16 -1.70
CA PRO A 11 -9.27 6.36 -1.45
C PRO A 11 -10.54 7.20 -1.64
N ALA A 12 -11.55 6.62 -2.30
CA ALA A 12 -12.88 7.22 -2.37
C ALA A 12 -13.58 7.17 -1.00
N PRO A 13 -14.57 8.05 -0.74
CA PRO A 13 -15.40 7.96 0.45
C PRO A 13 -16.05 6.57 0.60
N HIS A 14 -16.10 6.07 1.82
CA HIS A 14 -16.77 4.81 2.15
C HIS A 14 -18.20 5.06 2.68
N PRO A 15 -19.21 4.26 2.27
CA PRO A 15 -20.60 4.47 2.72
C PRO A 15 -20.80 4.20 4.22
N ASP A 16 -20.00 3.31 4.81
CA ASP A 16 -19.96 3.11 6.27
C ASP A 16 -19.12 4.21 6.94
N PRO A 17 -19.71 5.07 7.80
CA PRO A 17 -18.99 6.14 8.48
C PRO A 17 -17.87 5.67 9.41
N LYS A 18 -17.97 4.45 9.98
CA LYS A 18 -16.92 3.89 10.84
C LYS A 18 -15.66 3.61 10.05
N VAL A 19 -15.82 3.05 8.85
CA VAL A 19 -14.73 2.81 7.91
C VAL A 19 -14.20 4.14 7.37
N ASP A 20 -15.08 5.06 6.96
CA ASP A 20 -14.66 6.36 6.41
C ASP A 20 -13.89 7.24 7.43
N ALA A 21 -14.11 7.04 8.73
CA ALA A 21 -13.39 7.76 9.79
C ALA A 21 -11.86 7.60 9.70
N PHE A 22 -11.36 6.50 9.12
CA PHE A 22 -9.93 6.26 8.93
C PHE A 22 -9.39 6.78 7.58
N ARG A 23 -10.27 7.15 6.64
CA ARG A 23 -9.87 7.66 5.32
C ARG A 23 -8.84 8.81 5.40
N PRO A 24 -8.95 9.80 6.32
CA PRO A 24 -7.94 10.86 6.43
C PRO A 24 -6.55 10.36 6.81
N TYR A 25 -6.44 9.27 7.59
CA TYR A 25 -5.15 8.67 7.90
C TYR A 25 -4.55 7.98 6.67
N ILE A 26 -5.38 7.26 5.91
CA ILE A 26 -4.96 6.59 4.67
C ILE A 26 -4.59 7.61 3.59
N GLU A 27 -5.31 8.73 3.46
CA GLU A 27 -4.96 9.82 2.55
C GLU A 27 -3.57 10.40 2.89
N LYS A 28 -3.27 10.62 4.18
CA LYS A 28 -1.94 11.06 4.61
C LYS A 28 -0.85 10.04 4.28
N ALA A 29 -1.13 8.74 4.41
CA ALA A 29 -0.21 7.70 3.99
C ALA A 29 0.05 7.74 2.48
N VAL A 30 -0.99 7.87 1.67
CA VAL A 30 -0.87 8.04 0.21
C VAL A 30 -0.02 9.26 -0.14
N THR A 31 -0.25 10.40 0.51
CA THR A 31 0.57 11.61 0.31
C THR A 31 2.03 11.36 0.63
N ALA A 32 2.33 10.80 1.81
CA ALA A 32 3.71 10.54 2.24
C ALA A 32 4.44 9.57 1.31
N LEU A 33 3.76 8.52 0.81
CA LEU A 33 4.33 7.58 -0.17
C LEU A 33 4.71 8.28 -1.47
N LYS A 34 3.82 9.15 -1.99
CA LYS A 34 4.07 9.93 -3.20
C LYS A 34 5.23 10.90 -3.01
N GLU A 35 5.28 11.60 -1.88
CA GLU A 35 6.37 12.52 -1.53
C GLU A 35 7.72 11.78 -1.37
N ALA A 36 7.69 10.50 -0.96
CA ALA A 36 8.86 9.63 -0.92
C ALA A 36 9.28 9.10 -2.32
N GLY A 37 8.57 9.48 -3.39
CA GLY A 37 8.87 9.10 -4.78
C GLY A 37 8.24 7.77 -5.21
N LEU A 38 7.33 7.19 -4.43
CA LEU A 38 6.65 5.95 -4.80
C LEU A 38 5.45 6.24 -5.69
N THR A 39 5.23 5.39 -6.70
CA THR A 39 4.09 5.51 -7.59
C THR A 39 2.88 4.78 -7.00
N VAL A 40 1.92 5.55 -6.48
CA VAL A 40 0.62 5.02 -6.02
C VAL A 40 -0.34 4.90 -7.20
N ILE A 41 -0.74 3.68 -7.52
CA ILE A 41 -1.63 3.35 -8.65
C ILE A 41 -3.10 3.61 -8.26
N GLU A 42 -3.50 3.08 -7.12
CA GLU A 42 -4.85 3.19 -6.58
C GLU A 42 -4.83 2.89 -5.08
N SER A 43 -5.87 3.33 -4.38
CA SER A 43 -6.10 2.95 -2.99
C SER A 43 -7.60 2.92 -2.70
N TRP A 44 -7.97 2.15 -1.69
CA TRP A 44 -9.36 2.03 -1.27
C TRP A 44 -9.43 1.64 0.21
N MET A 45 -10.55 2.00 0.84
CA MET A 45 -10.96 1.42 2.11
C MET A 45 -11.58 0.05 1.82
N ASP A 46 -11.21 -0.97 2.58
CA ASP A 46 -11.70 -2.34 2.44
C ASP A 46 -12.55 -2.73 3.68
N PRO A 47 -13.24 -3.89 3.68
CA PRO A 47 -14.43 -4.06 4.49
C PRO A 47 -14.17 -4.15 5.99
N CYS A 48 -15.21 -3.77 6.75
CA CYS A 48 -15.28 -3.89 8.21
C CYS A 48 -14.94 -5.32 8.72
N ASP A 49 -14.48 -5.39 9.97
CA ASP A 49 -14.14 -6.61 10.73
C ASP A 49 -12.94 -7.44 10.20
N PRO A 50 -11.69 -6.96 10.39
CA PRO A 50 -11.30 -5.63 10.89
C PRO A 50 -11.40 -4.58 9.78
N ILE A 51 -11.56 -3.31 10.17
CA ILE A 51 -11.41 -2.20 9.22
C ILE A 51 -10.00 -2.25 8.63
N ASP A 52 -9.92 -2.24 7.31
CA ASP A 52 -8.66 -2.20 6.58
C ASP A 52 -8.68 -1.22 5.41
N ALA A 53 -7.49 -0.98 4.87
CA ALA A 53 -7.30 -0.17 3.69
C ALA A 53 -6.14 -0.71 2.86
N THR A 54 -6.24 -0.56 1.55
CA THR A 54 -5.22 -1.01 0.61
C THR A 54 -4.68 0.15 -0.20
N ILE A 55 -3.35 0.19 -0.39
CA ILE A 55 -2.66 1.12 -1.28
C ILE A 55 -1.79 0.31 -2.24
N ARG A 56 -2.02 0.44 -3.55
CA ARG A 56 -1.26 -0.28 -4.58
C ARG A 56 -0.09 0.53 -5.11
N LEU A 57 1.06 -0.15 -5.20
CA LEU A 57 2.35 0.36 -5.67
C LEU A 57 2.87 -0.51 -6.83
N GLY A 58 2.08 -0.61 -7.91
CA GLY A 58 2.37 -1.49 -9.03
C GLY A 58 2.12 -2.97 -8.71
N GLY A 59 3.17 -3.79 -8.73
CA GLY A 59 3.11 -5.20 -8.34
C GLY A 59 3.00 -5.43 -6.83
N TRP A 60 3.23 -4.39 -6.03
CA TRP A 60 3.14 -4.44 -4.57
C TRP A 60 1.86 -3.80 -4.06
N ALA A 61 1.45 -4.17 -2.84
CA ALA A 61 0.41 -3.46 -2.11
C ALA A 61 0.72 -3.39 -0.61
N LEU A 62 0.36 -2.24 -0.04
CA LEU A 62 0.28 -2.03 1.39
C LEU A 62 -1.15 -2.31 1.84
N VAL A 63 -1.29 -3.09 2.92
CA VAL A 63 -2.56 -3.26 3.64
C VAL A 63 -2.36 -2.75 5.06
N TRP A 64 -3.24 -1.86 5.48
CA TRP A 64 -3.37 -1.43 6.87
C TRP A 64 -4.60 -2.09 7.47
N ASP A 65 -4.50 -2.58 8.70
CA ASP A 65 -5.66 -2.96 9.50
C ASP A 65 -5.63 -2.22 10.84
N GLU A 66 -6.80 -2.03 11.45
CA GLU A 66 -6.97 -1.22 12.66
C GLU A 66 -6.35 -1.83 13.94
N TRP A 67 -5.97 -3.11 13.93
CA TRP A 67 -5.43 -3.81 15.10
C TRP A 67 -3.92 -3.89 15.07
N ASP A 68 -3.37 -4.33 13.96
CA ASP A 68 -1.96 -4.66 13.81
C ASP A 68 -1.20 -3.62 12.97
N GLY A 69 -1.90 -2.81 12.17
CA GLY A 69 -1.31 -1.79 11.31
C GLY A 69 -0.82 -2.31 9.97
N TRP A 70 0.36 -1.87 9.53
CA TRP A 70 0.78 -1.98 8.13
C TRP A 70 1.52 -3.28 7.81
N ARG A 71 1.16 -3.87 6.67
CA ARG A 71 1.93 -4.91 6.00
C ARG A 71 2.11 -4.59 4.53
N LEU A 72 3.25 -5.00 3.98
CA LEU A 72 3.59 -4.89 2.56
C LEU A 72 3.77 -6.28 1.99
N GLY A 73 3.30 -6.52 0.78
CA GLY A 73 3.55 -7.76 0.06
C GLY A 73 3.27 -7.58 -1.41
N VAL A 74 3.53 -8.62 -2.19
CA VAL A 74 3.17 -8.64 -3.60
C VAL A 74 1.66 -8.80 -3.69
N PHE A 75 1.03 -7.97 -4.52
CA PHE A 75 -0.41 -7.94 -4.69
C PHE A 75 -0.88 -9.13 -5.54
N VAL A 76 -1.79 -9.94 -4.98
CA VAL A 76 -2.41 -11.06 -5.70
C VAL A 76 -3.80 -10.68 -6.21
N SER A 77 -4.66 -10.17 -5.31
CA SER A 77 -6.03 -9.75 -5.65
C SER A 77 -6.59 -8.82 -4.57
N GLY A 78 -7.63 -8.07 -4.90
CA GLY A 78 -8.29 -7.13 -4.00
C GLY A 78 -8.97 -6.00 -4.79
N ARG A 79 -9.97 -5.39 -4.18
CA ARG A 79 -10.67 -4.17 -4.66
C ARG A 79 -11.59 -3.70 -3.55
N GLN A 80 -12.06 -2.45 -3.60
CA GLN A 80 -13.02 -1.93 -2.63
C GLN A 80 -14.17 -2.91 -2.31
N GLY A 81 -14.26 -3.29 -1.04
CA GLY A 81 -15.25 -4.24 -0.51
C GLY A 81 -14.86 -5.71 -0.63
N VAL A 82 -13.66 -6.01 -1.14
CA VAL A 82 -13.11 -7.36 -1.31
C VAL A 82 -11.70 -7.38 -0.73
N ARG A 83 -11.55 -8.10 0.39
CA ARG A 83 -10.31 -8.22 1.16
C ARG A 83 -9.10 -8.47 0.26
N THR A 84 -8.08 -7.62 0.42
CA THR A 84 -6.82 -7.79 -0.30
C THR A 84 -6.05 -9.04 0.14
N VAL A 85 -5.58 -9.79 -0.84
CA VAL A 85 -4.68 -10.93 -0.69
C VAL A 85 -3.28 -10.52 -1.13
N LEU A 86 -2.32 -10.76 -0.25
CA LEU A 86 -0.90 -10.53 -0.49
C LEU A 86 -0.12 -11.85 -0.43
N HIS A 87 0.99 -11.92 -1.15
CA HIS A 87 2.02 -12.95 -0.94
C HIS A 87 3.32 -12.32 -0.44
N ASP A 88 4.19 -13.14 0.17
CA ASP A 88 5.50 -12.76 0.72
C ASP A 88 5.44 -11.48 1.57
N THR A 89 4.56 -11.50 2.57
CA THR A 89 4.26 -10.31 3.35
C THR A 89 5.30 -10.02 4.41
N VAL A 90 5.64 -8.74 4.58
CA VAL A 90 6.36 -8.20 5.74
C VAL A 90 5.44 -7.27 6.52
N ARG A 91 5.48 -7.33 7.85
CA ARG A 91 4.74 -6.43 8.73
C ARG A 91 5.67 -5.34 9.25
N PHE A 92 5.21 -4.10 9.29
CA PHE A 92 5.96 -2.99 9.87
C PHE A 92 5.61 -2.83 11.35
N GLU A 93 6.63 -2.71 12.20
CA GLU A 93 6.46 -2.34 13.60
C GLU A 93 5.94 -0.90 13.72
N GLY A 94 5.24 -0.60 14.83
CA GLY A 94 4.62 0.71 15.10
C GLY A 94 3.09 0.68 15.17
N GLY A 95 2.49 -0.48 14.88
CA GLY A 95 1.06 -0.73 15.02
C GLY A 95 0.20 0.13 14.08
N PRO A 96 -1.11 0.26 14.35
CA PRO A 96 -2.05 0.95 13.45
C PRO A 96 -1.86 2.47 13.37
N ARG A 97 -0.99 3.04 14.23
CA ARG A 97 -0.70 4.47 14.30
C ARG A 97 0.71 4.84 13.88
N LEU A 98 1.42 3.94 13.18
CA LEU A 98 2.74 4.23 12.62
C LEU A 98 2.73 5.57 11.87
N ALA A 99 3.73 6.41 12.11
CA ALA A 99 3.85 7.70 11.46
C ALA A 99 3.98 7.53 9.94
N VAL A 100 3.17 8.24 9.17
CA VAL A 100 3.07 8.04 7.71
C VAL A 100 4.36 8.35 6.96
N VAL A 101 5.17 9.29 7.46
CA VAL A 101 6.49 9.62 6.90
C VAL A 101 7.47 8.47 7.13
N GLU A 102 7.44 7.87 8.31
CA GLU A 102 8.28 6.71 8.64
C GLU A 102 7.86 5.48 7.82
N LEU A 103 6.55 5.23 7.70
CA LEU A 103 6.00 4.19 6.81
C LEU A 103 6.54 4.38 5.38
N ALA A 104 6.44 5.58 4.82
CA ALA A 104 6.86 5.84 3.45
C ALA A 104 8.36 5.60 3.23
N GLN A 105 9.20 5.96 4.20
CA GLN A 105 10.63 5.69 4.15
C GLN A 105 10.92 4.18 4.17
N ARG A 106 10.31 3.44 5.10
CA ARG A 106 10.49 1.98 5.21
C ARG A 106 10.05 1.25 3.94
N VAL A 107 8.93 1.66 3.35
CA VAL A 107 8.43 1.08 2.09
C VAL A 107 9.39 1.36 0.94
N ARG A 108 9.85 2.60 0.80
CA ARG A 108 10.83 2.98 -0.24
C ARG A 108 12.11 2.15 -0.13
N ASP A 109 12.64 2.01 1.07
CA ASP A 109 13.87 1.25 1.32
C ASP A 109 13.69 -0.23 1.01
N PHE A 110 12.55 -0.82 1.41
CA PHE A 110 12.20 -2.19 1.07
C PHE A 110 12.07 -2.43 -0.44
N THR A 111 11.33 -1.57 -1.15
CA THR A 111 11.11 -1.74 -2.59
C THR A 111 12.39 -1.57 -3.39
N ARG A 112 13.28 -0.67 -2.97
CA ARG A 112 14.60 -0.47 -3.59
C ARG A 112 15.48 -1.71 -3.41
N GLY A 113 15.60 -2.20 -2.18
CA GLY A 113 16.41 -3.39 -1.88
C GLY A 113 15.90 -4.65 -2.59
N SER A 114 14.59 -4.78 -2.78
CA SER A 114 13.97 -5.91 -3.51
C SER A 114 14.31 -5.88 -5.00
N VAL A 115 14.27 -4.70 -5.63
CA VAL A 115 14.62 -4.53 -7.06
C VAL A 115 16.10 -4.82 -7.30
N GLU A 116 16.98 -4.34 -6.41
CA GLU A 116 18.42 -4.59 -6.48
C GLU A 116 18.74 -6.09 -6.38
N GLN A 117 18.08 -6.83 -5.48
CA GLN A 117 18.24 -8.27 -5.35
C GLN A 117 17.77 -9.03 -6.60
N ILE A 118 16.59 -8.70 -7.14
CA ILE A 118 16.06 -9.34 -8.36
C ILE A 118 16.99 -9.09 -9.55
N THR A 119 17.44 -7.85 -9.72
CA THR A 119 18.32 -7.48 -10.85
C THR A 119 19.69 -8.16 -10.72
N GLY A 120 20.26 -8.22 -9.52
CA GLY A 120 21.51 -8.93 -9.26
C GLY A 120 21.41 -10.44 -9.55
N ALA A 121 20.31 -11.08 -9.12
CA ALA A 121 20.06 -12.50 -9.40
C ALA A 121 19.92 -12.77 -10.91
N ALA A 122 19.16 -11.96 -11.63
CA ALA A 122 18.96 -12.12 -13.08
C ALA A 122 20.26 -11.95 -13.87
N LEU A 123 21.12 -10.99 -13.49
CA LEU A 123 22.43 -10.80 -14.10
C LEU A 123 23.38 -11.96 -13.79
N ALA A 124 23.36 -12.50 -12.57
CA ALA A 124 24.17 -13.66 -12.20
C ALA A 124 23.77 -14.92 -13.00
N GLU A 125 22.46 -15.18 -13.18
CA GLU A 125 21.99 -16.29 -14.01
C GLU A 125 22.38 -16.14 -15.48
N ALA A 126 22.37 -14.91 -16.01
CA ALA A 126 22.78 -14.64 -17.38
C ALA A 126 24.28 -14.83 -17.61
N ALA A 127 25.12 -14.60 -16.59
CA ALA A 127 26.58 -14.76 -16.68
C ALA A 127 27.06 -16.22 -16.58
N VAL A 128 26.20 -17.13 -16.13
CA VAL A 128 26.49 -18.58 -16.00
C VAL A 128 26.05 -19.36 -17.26
N ARG A 129 25.44 -18.69 -18.24
CA ARG A 129 25.06 -19.25 -19.55
C ARG A 129 26.02 -18.80 -20.64
#